data_AF-A0A4C1Y701-F1
#
_entry.id   AF-A0A4C1Y701-F1
#
_cell.length_a   1.000
_cell.length_b   1.000
_cell.length_c   1.000
_cell.angle_alpha   90.00
_cell.angle_beta   90.00
_cell.angle_gamma   90.00
#
_symmetry.space_group_name_H-M   'P 1'
#
loop_
_entity.id
_entity.type
_entity.pdbx_description
1 polymer ?
#
loop_
_entity_poly.entity_id
_entity_poly.type
_entity_poly.pdbx_seq_one_letter_code
_entity_poly.pdbx_strand_id
1 'polypeptide(L)'
;MRNDVPRPSSSGVQLALFADDTALFYGNRNRSTRFTLLPLQRAIDELGQWFRKWRIEVNPDKSAAIQFKYGKIRVDHCRQNTPNLKMLDAIIPWQRNYKYLGVTLDKNLHFRDHIERVRNTALFYKARGRAR
;
A
#
# COMPACT_ATOMS: atom_id res chain seq x y z
N MET A 1 -5.74 -8.50 21.67
CA MET A 1 -4.40 -8.14 21.17
C MET A 1 -4.38 -6.96 20.20
N ARG A 2 -5.44 -6.70 19.41
CA ARG A 2 -5.42 -5.68 18.32
C ARG A 2 -5.67 -4.22 18.72
N ASN A 3 -6.06 -3.96 19.97
CA ASN A 3 -6.41 -2.62 20.46
C ASN A 3 -5.19 -1.79 20.91
N ASP A 4 -3.99 -2.37 20.95
CA ASP A 4 -2.79 -1.73 21.50
C ASP A 4 -1.87 -1.10 20.43
N VAL A 5 -2.22 -1.25 19.14
CA VAL A 5 -1.48 -0.60 18.05
C VAL A 5 -1.75 0.90 18.10
N PRO A 6 -0.71 1.76 18.12
CA PRO A 6 -0.87 3.19 18.21
C PRO A 6 -1.65 3.67 16.99
N ARG A 7 -2.65 4.51 17.26
CA ARG A 7 -3.25 5.30 16.20
C ARG A 7 -2.19 6.29 15.72
N PRO A 8 -1.98 6.43 14.40
CA PRO A 8 -1.05 7.41 13.87
C PRO A 8 -1.36 8.79 14.44
N SER A 9 -0.38 9.44 15.04
CA SER A 9 -0.55 10.79 15.61
C SER A 9 -0.68 11.85 14.51
N SER A 10 -0.30 11.49 13.29
CA SER A 10 -0.36 12.33 12.11
C SER A 10 -1.80 12.47 11.58
N SER A 11 -2.36 13.67 11.71
CA SER A 11 -3.69 14.02 11.22
C SER A 11 -3.88 13.61 9.74
N GLY A 12 -4.93 12.83 9.48
CA GLY A 12 -5.31 12.36 8.14
C GLY A 12 -4.68 11.03 7.70
N VAL A 13 -3.75 10.45 8.48
CA VAL A 13 -3.24 9.09 8.23
C VAL A 13 -4.18 8.09 8.89
N GLN A 14 -4.59 7.08 8.14
CA GLN A 14 -5.41 5.98 8.61
C GLN A 14 -4.61 4.68 8.59
N LEU A 15 -4.89 3.84 9.58
CA LEU A 15 -4.27 2.53 9.77
C LEU A 15 -5.33 1.45 9.54
N ALA A 16 -5.03 0.51 8.65
CA ALA A 16 -5.78 -0.71 8.46
C ALA A 16 -4.93 -1.91 8.83
N LEU A 17 -5.52 -2.86 9.56
CA LEU A 17 -4.87 -4.07 10.04
C LEU A 17 -5.68 -5.28 9.58
N PHE A 18 -5.04 -6.26 8.95
CA PHE A 18 -5.67 -7.52 8.56
C PHE A 18 -4.69 -8.68 8.76
N ALA A 19 -5.06 -9.71 9.53
CA ALA A 19 -4.11 -10.76 9.95
C ALA A 19 -2.75 -10.18 10.42
N ASP A 20 -1.65 -10.50 9.74
CA ASP A 20 -0.30 -9.97 9.89
C ASP A 20 -0.02 -8.72 9.02
N ASP A 21 -0.87 -8.43 8.04
CA ASP A 21 -0.74 -7.28 7.16
C ASP A 21 -1.13 -5.96 7.87
N THR A 22 -0.30 -4.95 7.65
CA THR A 22 -0.51 -3.58 8.12
C THR A 22 -0.45 -2.62 6.95
N ALA A 23 -1.48 -1.80 6.78
CA ALA A 23 -1.56 -0.79 5.74
C ALA A 23 -1.77 0.60 6.34
N LEU A 24 -0.92 1.55 5.93
CA LEU A 24 -1.08 2.97 6.23
C LEU A 24 -1.51 3.70 4.96
N PHE A 25 -2.52 4.55 5.06
CA PHE A 25 -2.96 5.36 3.92
C PHE A 25 -3.29 6.78 4.35
N TYR A 26 -3.00 7.72 3.47
CA TYR A 26 -3.21 9.14 3.67
C TYR A 26 -3.90 9.71 2.44
N GLY A 27 -5.06 10.36 2.65
CA GLY A 27 -5.84 10.99 1.60
C GLY A 27 -5.84 12.51 1.79
N ASN A 28 -5.47 13.26 0.74
CA ASN A 28 -5.60 14.71 0.73
C ASN A 28 -6.06 15.19 -0.65
N ARG A 29 -6.92 16.21 -0.67
CA ARG A 29 -7.39 16.87 -1.90
C ARG A 29 -6.28 17.70 -2.56
N ASN A 30 -5.31 18.16 -1.77
CA ASN A 30 -4.13 18.85 -2.26
C ASN A 30 -3.15 17.85 -2.91
N ARG A 31 -2.78 18.12 -4.18
CA ARG A 31 -1.98 17.20 -5.02
C ARG A 31 -0.47 17.25 -4.74
N SER A 32 -0.02 18.09 -3.82
CA SER A 32 1.42 18.22 -3.54
C SER A 32 1.91 17.04 -2.69
N THR A 33 2.83 16.27 -3.29
CA THR A 33 3.47 15.08 -2.70
C THR A 33 4.16 15.35 -1.37
N ARG A 34 4.70 16.56 -1.17
CA ARG A 34 5.41 16.91 0.06
C ARG A 34 4.48 16.95 1.27
N PHE A 35 3.23 17.40 1.11
CA PHE A 35 2.28 17.46 2.22
C PHE A 35 1.69 16.09 2.57
N THR A 36 1.77 15.11 1.67
CA THR A 36 1.28 13.74 1.92
C THR A 36 2.35 12.85 2.54
N LEU A 37 3.63 13.07 2.22
CA LEU A 37 4.72 12.17 2.60
C LEU A 37 5.23 12.39 4.02
N LEU A 38 5.28 13.64 4.49
CA LEU A 38 5.74 13.97 5.84
C LEU A 38 4.85 13.33 6.93
N PRO A 39 3.50 13.47 6.88
CA PRO A 39 2.61 12.79 7.83
C PRO A 39 2.73 11.26 7.74
N LEU A 40 2.88 10.72 6.52
CA LEU A 40 2.98 9.28 6.31
C LEU A 40 4.28 8.71 6.86
N GLN A 41 5.42 9.38 6.66
CA GLN A 41 6.70 8.95 7.21
C GLN A 41 6.68 8.96 8.74
N ARG A 42 6.12 10.01 9.36
CA ARG A 42 5.94 10.07 10.83
C ARG A 42 5.12 8.90 11.35
N ALA A 43 4.01 8.57 10.68
CA ALA A 43 3.19 7.42 11.04
C ALA A 43 3.95 6.08 10.90
N ILE A 44 4.79 5.93 9.87
CA ILE A 44 5.66 4.76 9.71
C ILE A 44 6.69 4.68 10.84
N ASP A 45 7.28 5.80 11.23
CA ASP A 45 8.29 5.84 12.31
C ASP A 45 7.67 5.49 13.66
N GLU A 46 6.48 6.04 13.99
CA GLU A 46 5.71 5.70 15.20
C GLU A 46 5.36 4.21 15.24
N LEU A 47 4.90 3.67 14.10
CA LEU A 47 4.60 2.25 13.97
C LEU A 47 5.86 1.39 14.12
N GLY A 48 6.98 1.82 13.54
CA GLY A 48 8.29 1.18 13.69
C GLY A 48 8.78 1.12 15.13
N GLN A 49 8.58 2.19 15.91
CA GLN A 49 8.88 2.20 17.35
C GLN A 49 8.01 1.20 18.11
N TRP A 50 6.73 1.11 17.77
CA TRP A 50 5.83 0.14 18.37
C TRP A 50 6.23 -1.30 18.04
N PHE A 51 6.57 -1.60 16.78
CA PHE A 51 7.09 -2.91 16.39
C PHE A 51 8.33 -3.29 17.20
N ARG A 52 9.29 -2.36 17.36
CA ARG A 52 10.47 -2.56 18.20
C ARG A 52 10.12 -2.85 19.66
N LYS A 53 9.19 -2.07 20.24
CA LYS A 53 8.74 -2.25 21.64
C LYS A 53 8.16 -3.64 21.88
N TRP A 54 7.38 -4.14 20.92
CA TRP A 54 6.73 -5.45 21.01
C TRP A 54 7.56 -6.59 20.40
N ARG A 55 8.81 -6.32 20.00
CA ARG A 55 9.72 -7.29 19.36
C ARG A 55 9.10 -7.99 18.15
N ILE A 56 8.31 -7.25 17.38
CA ILE A 56 7.71 -7.73 16.13
C ILE A 56 8.74 -7.54 15.03
N GLU A 57 9.12 -8.64 14.39
CA GLU A 57 9.99 -8.62 13.23
C GLU A 57 9.19 -8.23 11.99
N VAL A 58 9.57 -7.12 11.38
CA VAL A 58 8.94 -6.62 10.14
C VAL A 58 9.85 -6.96 8.98
N ASN A 59 9.26 -7.41 7.86
CA ASN A 59 10.00 -7.66 6.63
C ASN A 59 9.85 -6.46 5.67
N PRO A 60 10.89 -5.61 5.51
CA PRO A 60 10.83 -4.46 4.62
C PRO A 60 10.70 -4.85 3.15
N ASP A 61 11.22 -6.01 2.74
CA ASP A 61 11.17 -6.48 1.35
C ASP A 61 9.74 -6.82 0.89
N LYS A 62 8.87 -7.16 1.85
CA LYS A 62 7.43 -7.34 1.62
C LYS A 62 6.63 -6.04 1.70
N SER A 63 7.26 -4.92 2.02
CA SER A 63 6.60 -3.62 2.10
C SER A 63 6.63 -2.93 0.75
N ALA A 64 5.55 -2.24 0.39
CA ALA A 64 5.46 -1.48 -0.84
C ALA A 64 4.68 -0.19 -0.63
N ALA A 65 5.09 0.86 -1.32
CA ALA A 65 4.38 2.12 -1.35
C ALA A 65 3.73 2.31 -2.72
N ILE A 66 2.45 2.66 -2.74
CA ILE A 66 1.73 3.01 -3.97
C ILE A 66 1.09 4.38 -3.82
N GLN A 67 1.23 5.20 -4.85
CA GLN A 67 0.59 6.52 -4.89
C GLN A 67 -0.53 6.50 -5.92
N PHE A 68 -1.75 6.75 -5.46
CA PHE A 68 -2.91 6.96 -6.33
C PHE A 68 -3.04 8.44 -6.68
N LYS A 69 -3.13 8.76 -7.97
CA LYS A 69 -3.39 10.13 -8.45
C LYS A 69 -4.68 10.14 -9.26
N TYR A 70 -5.67 10.90 -8.80
CA TYR A 70 -6.93 11.10 -9.51
C TYR A 70 -6.83 12.33 -10.41
N GLY A 71 -6.76 12.14 -11.74
CA GLY A 71 -6.78 13.21 -12.73
C GLY A 71 -5.96 12.94 -13.99
N LYS A 72 -6.28 13.64 -15.09
CA LYS A 72 -5.63 13.54 -16.43
C LYS A 72 -4.14 13.96 -16.49
N ILE A 73 -3.46 14.10 -15.36
CA ILE A 73 -2.05 14.52 -15.38
C ILE A 73 -1.19 13.31 -15.69
N ARG A 74 -0.76 13.22 -16.96
CA ARG A 74 0.18 12.23 -17.52
C ARG A 74 1.62 12.41 -17.02
N VAL A 75 1.81 12.92 -15.81
CA VAL A 75 3.16 13.09 -15.26
C VAL A 75 3.58 11.85 -14.50
N ASP A 76 4.55 11.16 -15.08
CA ASP A 76 5.19 9.96 -14.55
C ASP A 76 6.14 10.29 -13.38
N HIS A 77 5.70 11.14 -12.45
CA HIS A 77 6.51 11.65 -11.35
C HIS A 77 6.74 10.63 -10.22
N CYS A 78 6.38 9.36 -10.41
CA CYS A 78 6.70 8.30 -9.43
C CYS A 78 8.23 8.10 -9.27
N ARG A 79 9.08 8.69 -10.12
CA ARG A 79 10.53 8.42 -10.10
C ARG A 79 11.45 9.58 -9.77
N GLN A 80 11.14 10.83 -10.11
CA GLN A 80 12.19 11.87 -10.14
C GLN A 80 12.23 12.81 -8.93
N ASN A 81 11.14 13.02 -8.19
CA ASN A 81 11.11 14.01 -7.08
C ASN A 81 10.28 13.57 -5.85
N THR A 82 9.95 12.28 -5.73
CA THR A 82 9.16 11.77 -4.60
C THR A 82 10.14 11.25 -3.55
N PRO A 83 10.22 11.84 -2.34
CA PRO A 83 11.10 11.33 -1.31
C PRO A 83 10.76 9.87 -0.96
N ASN A 84 11.82 9.09 -0.72
CA ASN A 84 11.69 7.68 -0.34
C ASN A 84 11.08 7.58 1.06
N LEU A 85 10.07 6.71 1.20
CA LEU A 85 9.60 6.29 2.51
C LEU A 85 10.57 5.24 3.07
N LYS A 86 10.79 5.27 4.37
CA LYS A 86 11.65 4.32 5.06
C LYS A 86 10.90 3.67 6.21
N MET A 87 11.15 2.39 6.43
CA MET A 87 10.70 1.68 7.62
C MET A 87 11.90 0.98 8.24
N LEU A 88 12.20 1.30 9.50
CA LEU A 88 13.36 0.74 10.22
C LEU A 88 14.66 0.89 9.40
N ASP A 89 14.89 2.08 8.84
CA ASP A 89 16.02 2.45 7.97
C ASP A 89 16.07 1.78 6.59
N ALA A 90 15.22 0.79 6.31
CA ALA A 90 15.07 0.19 4.99
C ALA A 90 14.16 1.04 4.10
N ILE A 91 14.54 1.20 2.82
CA ILE A 91 13.75 1.96 1.84
C ILE A 91 12.56 1.12 1.39
N ILE A 92 11.36 1.68 1.46
CA ILE A 92 10.16 1.06 0.90
C ILE A 92 10.09 1.36 -0.60
N PRO A 93 10.08 0.35 -1.48
CA PRO A 93 10.01 0.55 -2.92
C PRO A 93 8.65 1.11 -3.35
N TRP A 94 8.69 2.10 -4.25
CA TRP A 94 7.50 2.60 -4.94
C TRP A 94 7.07 1.62 -6.04
N GLN A 95 5.83 1.15 -5.97
CA GLN A 95 5.26 0.21 -6.92
C GLN A 95 4.08 0.85 -7.69
N ARG A 96 3.96 0.52 -8.98
CA ARG A 96 2.82 0.95 -9.81
C ARG A 96 1.64 -0.01 -9.70
N ASN A 97 1.94 -1.29 -9.49
CA ASN A 97 0.98 -2.36 -9.31
C ASN A 97 1.41 -3.14 -8.07
N TYR A 98 0.48 -3.41 -7.16
CA TYR A 98 0.77 -4.19 -5.96
C TYR A 98 -0.40 -5.08 -5.59
N LYS A 99 -0.12 -6.32 -5.15
CA LYS A 99 -1.14 -7.26 -4.71
C LYS A 99 -1.30 -7.13 -3.19
N TYR A 100 -2.48 -6.69 -2.76
CA TYR A 100 -2.85 -6.56 -1.35
C TYR A 100 -4.13 -7.36 -1.09
N LEU A 101 -4.09 -8.28 -0.11
CA LEU A 101 -5.23 -9.15 0.25
C LEU A 101 -5.91 -9.86 -0.92
N GLY A 102 -5.11 -10.31 -1.91
CA GLY A 102 -5.61 -11.01 -3.09
C GLY A 102 -6.07 -10.10 -4.24
N VAL A 103 -6.24 -8.80 -4.00
CA VAL A 103 -6.61 -7.78 -4.99
C VAL A 103 -5.36 -7.11 -5.55
N THR A 104 -5.29 -6.97 -6.87
CA THR A 104 -4.18 -6.27 -7.52
C THR A 104 -4.60 -4.82 -7.74
N LEU A 105 -3.93 -3.91 -7.06
CA LEU A 105 -4.16 -2.46 -7.13
C LEU A 105 -3.20 -1.87 -8.15
N ASP A 106 -3.74 -1.19 -9.17
CA ASP A 106 -2.94 -0.37 -10.07
C ASP A 106 -2.95 1.10 -9.64
N LYS A 107 -1.94 1.86 -10.05
CA LYS A 107 -1.75 3.28 -9.73
C LYS A 107 -2.97 4.19 -10.01
N ASN A 108 -3.85 3.78 -10.92
CA ASN A 108 -5.05 4.54 -11.30
C ASN A 108 -6.35 3.94 -10.71
N LEU A 109 -6.25 2.83 -9.96
CA LEU A 109 -7.40 2.08 -9.44
C LEU A 109 -8.41 1.68 -10.52
N HIS A 110 -7.93 1.32 -11.71
CA HIS A 110 -8.78 0.77 -12.77
C HIS A 110 -9.03 -0.74 -12.62
N PHE A 111 -8.22 -1.45 -11.84
CA PHE A 111 -8.26 -2.89 -11.57
C PHE A 111 -8.20 -3.78 -12.83
N ARG A 112 -7.68 -3.26 -13.95
CA ARG A 112 -7.68 -3.98 -15.24
C ARG A 112 -6.99 -5.35 -15.15
N ASP A 113 -5.75 -5.36 -14.67
CA ASP A 113 -4.94 -6.58 -14.50
C ASP A 113 -5.64 -7.57 -13.56
N HIS A 114 -6.30 -7.05 -12.51
CA HIS A 114 -7.04 -7.89 -11.57
C HIS A 114 -8.26 -8.55 -12.23
N ILE A 115 -9.08 -7.76 -12.92
CA ILE A 115 -10.30 -8.23 -13.61
C ILE A 115 -9.95 -9.26 -14.67
N GLU A 116 -8.91 -9.01 -15.47
CA GLU A 116 -8.45 -9.94 -16.50
C GLU A 116 -8.00 -11.27 -15.89
N ARG A 117 -7.18 -11.22 -14.83
CA ARG A 117 -6.72 -12.42 -14.12
C ARG A 117 -7.90 -13.22 -13.54
N VAL A 118 -8.86 -12.55 -12.90
CA VAL A 118 -10.05 -13.20 -12.33
C VAL A 118 -10.90 -13.82 -13.43
N ARG A 119 -11.12 -13.12 -14.55
CA ARG A 119 -11.84 -13.65 -15.72
C ARG A 119 -11.17 -14.91 -16.27
N ASN A 120 -9.87 -14.88 -16.49
CA ASN A 120 -9.12 -16.03 -17.01
C ASN A 120 -9.15 -17.22 -16.06
N THR A 121 -9.05 -16.96 -14.76
CA THR A 121 -9.17 -17.99 -13.72
C THR A 121 -10.57 -18.62 -13.74
N ALA A 122 -11.63 -17.82 -13.84
CA ALA A 122 -13.00 -18.31 -13.92
C ALA A 122 -13.26 -19.14 -15.19
N LEU A 123 -12.73 -18.70 -16.35
CA LEU A 123 -12.82 -19.46 -17.60
C LEU A 123 -12.11 -20.81 -17.49
N PHE A 124 -10.91 -20.84 -16.89
CA PHE A 124 -10.15 -22.06 -16.65
C PHE A 124 -10.94 -23.08 -15.80
N TYR A 125 -11.54 -22.65 -14.69
CA TYR A 125 -12.35 -23.54 -13.86
C TYR A 125 -13.64 -23.98 -14.54
N LYS A 126 -14.29 -23.10 -15.31
CA LYS A 126 -15.47 -23.45 -16.11
C LYS A 126 -15.16 -24.52 -17.17
N ALA A 127 -14.00 -24.45 -17.82
CA ALA A 127 -13.56 -25.44 -18.79
C ALA A 127 -13.33 -26.82 -18.14
N ARG A 128 -12.68 -26.86 -16.96
CA ARG A 128 -12.48 -28.11 -16.21
C ARG A 128 -13.77 -28.72 -15.65
N GLY A 129 -14.74 -27.90 -15.24
CA GLY A 129 -16.04 -28.36 -14.76
C GLY A 129 -16.93 -28.95 -15.86
N ARG A 130 -16.68 -28.64 -17.13
CA ARG A 130 -17.39 -29.22 -18.29
C ARG A 130 -16.74 -30.51 -18.83
N ALA A 131 -15.53 -30.84 -18.38
CA ALA A 131 -14.81 -32.05 -18.77
C ALA A 131 -15.02 -33.22 -17.79
N ARG A 132 -16.02 -33.11 -16.91
CA ARG A 132 -16.48 -34.15 -15.98
C ARG A 132 -17.95 -34.43 -16.22
#